data_AF-A6V8Y2-F1
#
_entry.id   AF-A6V8Y2-F1
#
_cell.length_a   1.000
_cell.length_b   1.000
_cell.length_c   1.000
_cell.angle_alpha   90.00
_cell.angle_beta   90.00
_cell.angle_gamma   90.00
#
_symmetry.space_group_name_H-M   'P 1'
#
loop_
_entity.id
_entity.type
_entity.pdbx_description
1 polymer ?
#
loop_
_entity_poly.entity_id
_entity_poly.type
_entity_poly.pdbx_seq_one_letter_code
_entity_poly.pdbx_strand_id
1 'polypeptide(L)'
;MSIRTFLLLGMVGALLGGCQAVSRPPAPEFVLLGSEEEVRSACAAMAWRGITCRVDGVLLEETQYRKLMMPVASQLWDQSMKVVGVLDLTTHVASSGFRYFSATGHQEIYRRDEPDAVRRTQEFDQAFWGYLAQSFRVARVPPDDPRVAQFIAASEQRVRQEQERLREQQRLEARKAIEEAERARLEAARRAYEKTDAYKAERAREAILDCRATMAAARESIAWDNRVADISGYENRWIRRRAAVDIVQCQDLIPQYWREYKQYGGKARSIGELGY
;
A
#
# COMPACT_ATOMS: atom_id res chain seq x y z
N MET A 1 99.16 -36.73 -37.14
CA MET A 1 98.33 -35.73 -37.85
C MET A 1 97.38 -35.16 -36.81
N SER A 2 97.61 -33.99 -36.19
CA SER A 2 97.40 -32.63 -36.73
C SER A 2 96.01 -32.55 -37.41
N ILE A 3 95.01 -31.77 -36.99
CA ILE A 3 94.97 -30.35 -36.59
C ILE A 3 93.69 -30.08 -35.73
N ARG A 4 93.79 -29.04 -34.87
CA ARG A 4 92.77 -28.39 -34.02
C ARG A 4 91.64 -27.73 -34.82
N THR A 5 90.51 -27.35 -34.18
CA THR A 5 90.02 -25.94 -34.09
C THR A 5 88.76 -25.85 -33.21
N PHE A 6 88.76 -24.82 -32.35
CA PHE A 6 87.78 -24.34 -31.37
C PHE A 6 86.55 -23.65 -31.99
N LEU A 7 85.42 -23.59 -31.25
CA LEU A 7 84.60 -22.39 -30.90
C LEU A 7 83.28 -22.88 -30.23
N LEU A 8 83.00 -22.66 -28.94
CA LEU A 8 82.58 -21.46 -28.17
C LEU A 8 81.09 -21.07 -28.28
N LEU A 9 80.48 -20.92 -27.08
CA LEU A 9 79.23 -20.21 -26.70
C LEU A 9 77.88 -20.85 -27.08
N GLY A 10 76.85 -20.90 -26.21
CA GLY A 10 76.70 -20.24 -24.91
C GLY A 10 75.54 -20.78 -24.07
N MET A 11 75.66 -20.53 -22.76
CA MET A 11 74.59 -20.59 -21.78
C MET A 11 73.58 -19.46 -22.03
N VAL A 12 72.29 -19.77 -22.03
CA VAL A 12 71.24 -18.86 -21.56
C VAL A 12 70.21 -19.69 -20.80
N GLY A 13 70.08 -19.41 -19.51
CA GLY A 13 69.02 -19.93 -18.67
C GLY A 13 67.69 -19.25 -18.97
N ALA A 14 66.60 -19.99 -18.79
CA ALA A 14 65.27 -19.44 -18.65
C ALA A 14 64.55 -20.19 -17.52
N LEU A 15 64.77 -19.70 -16.31
CA LEU A 15 63.85 -19.88 -15.19
C LEU A 15 62.58 -19.08 -15.52
N LEU A 16 61.64 -19.70 -16.22
CA LEU A 16 60.27 -19.21 -16.27
C LEU A 16 59.59 -19.63 -14.96
N GLY A 17 59.79 -18.82 -13.93
CA GLY A 17 58.96 -18.82 -12.74
C GLY A 17 57.53 -18.48 -13.16
N GLY A 18 56.67 -19.50 -13.17
CA GLY A 18 55.24 -19.29 -13.30
C GLY A 18 54.77 -18.37 -12.17
N CYS A 19 54.23 -17.21 -12.53
CA CYS A 19 53.33 -16.48 -11.65
C CYS A 19 52.17 -17.40 -11.30
N GLN A 20 52.27 -18.13 -10.19
CA GLN A 20 51.10 -18.63 -9.49
C GLN A 20 50.34 -17.39 -9.05
N ALA A 21 49.31 -17.02 -9.81
CA ALA A 21 48.25 -16.19 -9.30
C ALA A 21 47.74 -16.91 -8.05
N VAL A 22 48.15 -16.42 -6.87
CA VAL A 22 47.67 -16.91 -5.60
C VAL A 22 46.17 -16.62 -5.60
N SER A 23 45.39 -17.63 -5.99
CA SER A 23 43.93 -17.58 -5.92
C SER A 23 43.58 -17.46 -4.45
N ARG A 24 43.29 -16.24 -4.00
CA ARG A 24 42.80 -15.98 -2.66
C ARG A 24 41.54 -16.83 -2.44
N PRO A 25 41.37 -17.44 -1.26
CA PRO A 25 40.08 -17.99 -0.90
C PRO A 25 39.02 -16.87 -0.99
N PRO A 26 37.85 -17.14 -1.59
CA PRO A 26 36.79 -16.15 -1.65
C PRO A 26 36.42 -15.73 -0.23
N ALA A 27 36.16 -14.44 -0.03
CA ALA A 27 35.66 -13.94 1.25
C ALA A 27 34.39 -14.72 1.64
N PRO A 28 34.21 -15.07 2.92
CA PRO A 28 33.06 -15.83 3.36
C PRO A 28 31.77 -15.05 3.07
N GLU A 29 30.86 -15.71 2.35
CA GLU A 29 29.55 -15.18 2.04
C GLU A 29 28.61 -15.36 3.24
N PHE A 30 27.80 -14.34 3.52
CA PHE A 30 26.79 -14.37 4.59
C PHE A 30 25.44 -13.93 4.05
N VAL A 31 24.35 -14.53 4.54
CA VAL A 31 23.01 -14.01 4.29
C VAL A 31 22.70 -12.91 5.30
N LEU A 32 22.16 -11.81 4.80
CA LEU A 32 21.67 -10.70 5.60
C LEU A 32 20.20 -10.91 5.92
N LEU A 33 19.89 -11.14 7.20
CA LEU A 33 18.52 -11.25 7.68
C LEU A 33 17.95 -9.85 7.90
N GLY A 34 17.31 -9.31 6.86
CA GLY A 34 16.65 -8.01 6.86
C GLY A 34 15.85 -7.83 5.58
N SER A 35 14.81 -7.00 5.62
CA SER A 35 14.08 -6.59 4.42
C SER A 35 15.00 -5.82 3.46
N GLU A 36 14.60 -5.75 2.18
CA GLU A 36 15.37 -4.99 1.19
C GLU A 36 15.56 -3.52 1.60
N GLU A 37 14.53 -2.91 2.18
CA GLU A 37 14.60 -1.54 2.67
C GLU A 37 15.58 -1.40 3.85
N GLU A 38 15.56 -2.34 4.80
CA GLU A 38 16.50 -2.33 5.93
C GLU A 38 17.96 -2.48 5.47
N VAL A 39 18.23 -3.38 4.52
CA VAL A 39 19.58 -3.58 3.97
C VAL A 39 20.05 -2.34 3.19
N ARG A 40 19.19 -1.75 2.35
CA ARG A 40 19.52 -0.53 1.62
C ARG A 40 19.74 0.66 2.55
N SER A 41 18.88 0.81 3.57
CA SER A 41 19.02 1.83 4.61
C SER A 41 20.31 1.67 5.40
N ALA A 42 20.67 0.44 5.77
CA ALA A 42 21.95 0.13 6.40
C ALA A 42 23.12 0.56 5.51
N CYS A 43 23.06 0.28 4.22
CA CYS A 43 24.09 0.67 3.25
C CYS A 43 24.25 2.18 3.12
N ALA A 44 23.15 2.93 2.97
CA ALA A 44 23.18 4.39 2.96
C ALA A 44 23.72 4.97 4.29
N ALA A 45 23.36 4.36 5.41
CA ALA A 45 23.88 4.76 6.71
C ALA A 45 25.32 4.29 6.99
N MET A 46 25.92 3.45 6.15
CA MET A 46 27.31 3.03 6.26
C MET A 46 28.24 3.85 5.38
N ALA A 47 27.70 4.45 4.30
CA ALA A 47 28.39 5.39 3.41
C ALA A 47 29.18 6.45 4.16
N TRP A 48 28.56 7.11 5.15
CA TRP A 48 29.21 8.17 5.92
C TRP A 48 30.36 7.66 6.79
N ARG A 49 30.40 6.36 7.10
CA ARG A 49 31.46 5.71 7.89
C ARG A 49 32.64 5.20 7.07
N GLY A 50 32.63 5.40 5.75
CA GLY A 50 33.68 4.91 4.86
C GLY A 50 33.52 3.45 4.45
N ILE A 51 32.29 2.95 4.46
CA ILE A 51 31.92 1.64 3.91
C ILE A 51 31.07 1.87 2.66
N THR A 52 31.51 1.27 1.57
CA THR A 52 30.89 1.37 0.26
C THR A 52 30.09 0.10 0.01
N CYS A 53 28.80 0.23 -0.26
CA CYS A 53 27.99 -0.91 -0.66
C CYS A 53 27.88 -1.00 -2.18
N ARG A 54 28.06 -2.20 -2.71
CA ARG A 54 27.75 -2.55 -4.10
C ARG A 54 26.62 -3.57 -4.08
N VAL A 55 25.60 -3.40 -4.92
CA VAL A 55 24.53 -4.38 -5.12
C VAL A 55 24.66 -4.91 -6.53
N ASP A 56 24.87 -6.22 -6.66
CA ASP A 56 25.05 -6.91 -7.94
C ASP A 56 26.15 -6.26 -8.82
N GLY A 57 27.23 -5.82 -8.17
CA GLY A 57 28.36 -5.13 -8.81
C GLY A 57 28.14 -3.63 -9.07
N VAL A 58 26.96 -3.08 -8.79
CA VAL A 58 26.63 -1.66 -8.99
C VAL A 58 26.76 -0.90 -7.67
N LEU A 59 27.52 0.19 -7.67
CA LEU A 59 27.63 1.09 -6.51
C LEU A 59 26.26 1.73 -6.22
N LEU A 60 25.78 1.61 -4.98
CA LEU A 60 24.49 2.17 -4.58
C LEU A 60 24.49 3.70 -4.50
N GLU A 61 25.65 4.30 -4.22
CA GLU A 61 25.86 5.74 -4.20
C GLU A 61 27.28 6.04 -4.72
N GLU A 62 27.50 7.21 -5.32
CA GLU A 62 28.84 7.78 -5.56
C GLU A 62 29.46 8.21 -4.22
N THR A 63 29.67 7.25 -3.32
CA THR A 63 30.47 7.46 -2.14
C THR A 63 31.92 7.55 -2.59
N GLN A 64 32.42 8.79 -2.69
CA GLN A 64 33.86 9.03 -2.70
C GLN A 64 34.47 8.18 -1.58
N TYR A 65 35.44 7.34 -1.89
CA TYR A 65 36.12 6.45 -0.94
C TYR A 65 36.53 7.22 0.33
N ARG A 66 35.67 7.24 1.36
CA ARG A 66 35.91 7.95 2.63
C ARG A 66 36.77 7.06 3.52
N LYS A 67 37.61 7.69 4.34
CA LYS A 67 38.41 6.96 5.32
C LYS A 67 37.46 6.23 6.27
N LEU A 68 37.67 4.92 6.46
CA LEU A 68 36.92 4.12 7.41
C LEU A 68 37.04 4.74 8.82
N MET A 69 35.91 5.16 9.39
CA MET A 69 35.86 5.81 10.71
C MET A 69 35.59 4.83 11.86
N MET A 70 35.44 3.54 11.55
CA MET A 70 35.19 2.49 12.53
C MET A 70 36.51 1.89 13.05
N PRO A 71 36.55 1.43 14.31
CA PRO A 71 37.74 0.84 14.90
C PRO A 71 37.92 -0.60 14.42
N VAL A 72 38.33 -0.80 13.17
CA VAL A 72 38.44 -2.16 12.59
C VAL A 72 39.87 -2.66 12.43
N ALA A 73 40.87 -1.83 12.74
CA ALA A 73 42.23 -2.22 13.06
C ALA A 73 43.01 -0.98 13.50
N SER A 74 43.09 -0.70 14.80
CA SER A 74 43.86 0.44 15.35
C SER A 74 45.34 0.42 14.94
N GLN A 75 45.86 -0.73 14.50
CA GLN A 75 47.25 -0.93 14.08
C GLN A 75 47.59 -0.40 12.68
N LEU A 76 46.60 -0.08 11.83
CA LEU A 76 46.82 0.37 10.44
C LEU A 76 46.65 1.89 10.24
N TRP A 77 46.52 2.65 11.33
CA TRP A 77 46.34 4.10 11.31
C TRP A 77 47.66 4.88 11.17
N ASP A 78 48.64 4.32 10.48
CA ASP A 78 49.78 5.12 10.02
C ASP A 78 49.28 6.19 9.03
N GLN A 79 49.83 7.40 9.10
CA GLN A 79 49.41 8.57 8.32
C GLN A 79 49.58 8.38 6.80
N SER A 80 50.27 7.30 6.41
CA SER A 80 50.58 6.89 5.04
C SER A 80 49.52 6.00 4.38
N MET A 81 48.51 5.52 5.12
CA MET A 81 47.52 4.54 4.63
C MET A 81 46.08 5.09 4.60
N LYS A 82 45.32 4.68 3.58
CA LYS A 82 43.88 4.90 3.45
C LYS A 82 43.17 3.54 3.48
N VAL A 83 42.23 3.37 4.40
CA VAL A 83 41.42 2.14 4.52
C VAL A 83 39.99 2.46 4.12
N VAL A 84 39.41 1.62 3.26
CA VAL A 84 38.02 1.73 2.81
C VAL A 84 37.31 0.40 3.02
N GLY A 85 36.11 0.44 3.56
CA GLY A 85 35.26 -0.74 3.66
C GLY A 85 34.47 -0.96 2.37
N VAL A 86 34.33 -2.21 1.95
CA VAL A 86 33.48 -2.62 0.83
C VAL A 86 32.56 -3.74 1.31
N LEU A 87 31.27 -3.58 1.02
CA LEU A 87 30.24 -4.58 1.25
C LEU A 87 29.60 -4.90 -0.10
N ASP A 88 29.97 -6.04 -0.67
CA ASP A 88 29.42 -6.55 -1.92
C ASP A 88 28.18 -7.39 -1.60
N LEU A 89 27.02 -6.88 -2.00
CA LEU A 89 25.72 -7.49 -1.85
C LEU A 89 25.31 -8.19 -3.14
N THR A 90 24.82 -9.42 -3.01
CA THR A 90 24.21 -10.18 -4.10
C THR A 90 22.73 -10.33 -3.83
N THR A 91 21.89 -9.94 -4.79
CA THR A 91 20.44 -10.05 -4.69
C THR A 91 20.00 -11.47 -5.02
N HIS A 92 19.14 -12.01 -4.16
CA HIS A 92 18.45 -13.27 -4.38
C HIS A 92 16.95 -13.04 -4.41
N VAL A 93 16.23 -13.83 -5.20
CA VAL A 93 14.77 -13.74 -5.34
C VAL A 93 14.17 -15.09 -4.98
N ALA A 94 13.35 -15.12 -3.93
CA ALA A 94 12.59 -16.30 -3.55
C ALA A 94 11.39 -16.52 -4.48
N SER A 95 10.75 -17.70 -4.40
CA SER A 95 9.63 -18.09 -5.27
C SER A 95 8.42 -17.14 -5.24
N SER A 96 8.21 -16.48 -4.10
CA SER A 96 7.17 -15.48 -3.88
C SER A 96 7.48 -14.10 -4.48
N GLY A 97 8.68 -13.90 -5.02
CA GLY A 97 9.20 -12.60 -5.44
C GLY A 97 9.86 -11.80 -4.30
N PHE A 98 9.93 -12.35 -3.09
CA PHE A 98 10.66 -11.74 -1.96
C PHE A 98 12.16 -11.67 -2.27
N ARG A 99 12.74 -10.48 -2.14
CA ARG A 99 14.17 -10.25 -2.34
C ARG A 99 14.91 -10.29 -1.01
N TYR A 100 16.05 -10.98 -1.00
CA TYR A 100 16.98 -11.00 0.13
C TYR A 100 18.41 -10.86 -0.39
N PHE A 101 19.34 -10.54 0.50
CA PHE A 101 20.73 -10.27 0.14
C PHE A 101 21.67 -11.26 0.79
N SER A 102 22.64 -11.76 0.03
CA SER A 102 23.90 -12.20 0.61
C SER A 102 24.94 -11.09 0.52
N ALA A 103 25.96 -11.17 1.35
CA ALA A 103 26.98 -10.17 1.53
C ALA A 103 28.35 -10.82 1.65
N THR A 104 29.32 -10.26 0.94
CA THR A 104 30.74 -10.43 1.25
C THR A 104 31.30 -9.07 1.67
N GLY A 105 32.17 -9.06 2.67
CA GLY A 105 32.64 -7.81 3.26
C GLY A 105 34.13 -7.82 3.49
N HIS A 106 34.82 -6.81 2.95
CA HIS A 106 36.25 -6.65 3.08
C HIS A 106 36.68 -5.19 3.22
N GLN A 107 37.89 -5.00 3.73
CA GLN A 107 38.60 -3.74 3.82
C GLN A 107 39.65 -3.71 2.72
N GLU A 108 39.68 -2.63 1.96
CA GLU A 108 40.71 -2.34 0.96
C GLU A 108 41.67 -1.30 1.56
N ILE A 109 42.96 -1.65 1.61
CA ILE A 109 44.01 -0.81 2.16
C ILE A 109 44.87 -0.28 1.01
N TYR A 110 44.92 1.05 0.91
CA TYR A 110 45.62 1.82 -0.10
C TYR A 110 46.76 2.61 0.54
N ARG A 111 47.85 2.79 -0.21
CA ARG A 111 48.88 3.76 0.17
C ARG A 111 48.46 5.14 -0.30
N ARG A 112 48.69 6.18 0.50
CA ARG A 112 48.20 7.54 0.20
C ARG A 112 48.81 8.12 -1.09
N ASP A 113 50.02 7.72 -1.42
CA ASP A 113 50.81 8.04 -2.60
C ASP A 113 50.47 7.17 -3.83
N GLU A 114 49.71 6.07 -3.65
CA GLU A 114 49.31 5.13 -4.71
C GLU A 114 47.81 4.76 -4.57
N PRO A 115 46.87 5.70 -4.84
CA PRO A 115 45.45 5.51 -4.56
C PRO A 115 44.77 4.43 -5.40
N ASP A 116 45.37 4.02 -6.53
CA ASP A 116 44.79 3.02 -7.44
C ASP A 116 45.34 1.60 -7.22
N ALA A 117 46.32 1.42 -6.31
CA ALA A 117 46.92 0.12 -6.03
C ALA A 117 46.47 -0.41 -4.66
N VAL A 118 45.46 -1.29 -4.66
CA VAL A 118 45.06 -2.05 -3.46
C VAL A 118 46.25 -2.90 -3.00
N ARG A 119 46.80 -2.59 -1.83
CA ARG A 119 47.94 -3.36 -1.28
C ARG A 119 47.51 -4.57 -0.48
N ARG A 120 46.38 -4.47 0.22
CA ARG A 120 45.89 -5.54 1.09
C ARG A 120 44.37 -5.51 1.19
N THR A 121 43.79 -6.71 1.14
CA THR A 121 42.38 -6.94 1.43
C THR A 121 42.30 -7.69 2.74
N GLN A 122 41.47 -7.24 3.68
CA GLN A 122 41.26 -7.89 4.97
C GLN A 122 39.76 -8.05 5.24
N GLU A 123 39.34 -9.19 5.76
CA GLU A 123 37.94 -9.40 6.15
C GLU A 123 37.56 -8.50 7.33
N PHE A 124 36.29 -8.10 7.39
CA PHE A 124 35.76 -7.42 8.57
C PHE A 124 35.72 -8.35 9.79
N ASP A 125 36.09 -7.82 10.95
CA ASP A 125 36.06 -8.53 12.20
C ASP A 125 34.63 -8.70 12.77
N GLN A 126 34.51 -9.47 13.86
CA GLN A 126 33.22 -9.69 14.52
C GLN A 126 32.62 -8.39 15.09
N ALA A 127 33.43 -7.40 15.44
CA ALA A 127 32.96 -6.12 15.99
C ALA A 127 32.21 -5.31 14.94
N PHE A 128 32.70 -5.27 13.70
CA PHE A 128 32.00 -4.66 12.57
C PHE A 128 30.62 -5.30 12.35
N TRP A 129 30.56 -6.62 12.28
CA TRP A 129 29.30 -7.34 12.04
C TRP A 129 28.34 -7.24 13.23
N GLY A 130 28.86 -7.19 14.46
CA GLY A 130 28.05 -6.89 15.64
C GLY A 130 27.43 -5.49 15.60
N TYR A 131 28.19 -4.50 15.14
CA TYR A 131 27.71 -3.13 14.94
C TYR A 131 26.57 -3.06 13.90
N LEU A 132 26.72 -3.78 12.78
CA LEU A 132 25.68 -3.89 11.75
C LEU A 132 24.37 -4.47 12.30
N ALA A 133 24.46 -5.57 13.03
CA ALA A 133 23.29 -6.22 13.62
C ALA A 133 22.59 -5.34 14.66
N GLN A 134 23.35 -4.62 15.50
CA GLN A 134 22.79 -3.75 16.53
C GLN A 134 22.19 -2.46 15.96
N SER A 135 22.88 -1.82 15.01
CA SER A 135 22.52 -0.48 14.55
C SER A 135 21.47 -0.49 13.44
N PHE A 136 21.42 -1.56 12.64
CA PHE A 136 20.55 -1.63 11.47
C PHE A 136 19.64 -2.85 11.45
N ARG A 137 19.65 -3.66 12.52
CA ARG A 137 18.85 -4.89 12.63
C ARG A 137 19.12 -5.92 11.53
N VAL A 138 20.26 -5.81 10.87
CA VAL A 138 20.70 -6.74 9.82
C VAL A 138 21.63 -7.77 10.44
N ALA A 139 21.10 -8.96 10.74
CA ALA A 139 21.93 -10.05 11.27
C ALA A 139 22.65 -10.78 10.12
N ARG A 140 23.95 -11.05 10.28
CA ARG A 140 24.67 -11.96 9.38
C ARG A 140 24.53 -13.40 9.85
N VAL A 141 24.28 -14.31 8.92
CA VAL A 141 24.29 -15.74 9.18
C VAL A 141 24.96 -16.48 8.03
N PRO A 142 25.62 -17.62 8.27
CA PRO A 142 26.09 -18.49 7.19
C PRO A 142 24.92 -18.90 6.27
N PRO A 143 25.14 -19.10 4.96
CA PRO A 143 24.09 -19.51 4.03
C PRO A 143 23.36 -20.80 4.44
N ASP A 144 24.08 -21.74 5.04
CA ASP A 144 23.53 -23.03 5.49
C ASP A 144 22.84 -22.96 6.88
N ASP A 145 22.74 -21.79 7.50
CA ASP A 145 22.12 -21.61 8.81
C ASP A 145 20.58 -21.78 8.69
N PRO A 146 19.93 -22.59 9.56
CA PRO A 146 18.48 -22.82 9.50
C PRO A 146 17.65 -21.54 9.63
N ARG A 147 18.20 -20.48 10.23
CA ARG A 147 17.54 -19.17 10.33
C ARG A 147 17.32 -18.52 8.96
N VAL A 148 18.15 -18.82 7.95
CA VAL A 148 17.97 -18.32 6.57
C VAL A 148 16.68 -18.86 5.99
N ALA A 149 16.49 -20.18 6.04
CA ALA A 149 15.29 -20.83 5.53
C ALA A 149 14.02 -20.33 6.25
N GLN A 150 14.09 -20.17 7.58
CA GLN A 150 12.99 -19.63 8.39
C GLN A 150 12.67 -18.17 8.01
N PHE A 151 13.69 -17.33 7.84
CA PHE A 151 13.53 -15.94 7.46
C PHE A 151 12.90 -15.79 6.08
N ILE A 152 13.37 -16.57 5.10
CA ILE A 152 12.80 -16.58 3.74
C ILE A 152 11.34 -17.00 3.84
N ALA A 153 11.04 -18.16 4.44
CA ALA A 153 9.67 -18.67 4.55
C ALA A 153 8.71 -17.68 5.23
N ALA A 154 9.12 -17.06 6.34
CA ALA A 154 8.33 -16.06 7.05
C ALA A 154 8.10 -14.80 6.20
N SER A 155 9.09 -14.39 5.41
CA SER A 155 8.98 -13.24 4.52
C SER A 155 8.11 -13.54 3.30
N GLU A 156 8.24 -14.73 2.70
CA GLU A 156 7.36 -15.19 1.62
C GLU A 156 5.89 -15.23 2.06
N GLN A 157 5.63 -15.72 3.28
CA GLN A 157 4.28 -15.74 3.83
C GLN A 157 3.70 -14.33 3.98
N ARG A 158 4.49 -13.37 4.47
CA ARG A 158 4.07 -11.96 4.58
C ARG A 158 3.75 -11.35 3.21
N VAL A 159 4.59 -11.59 2.19
CA VAL A 159 4.34 -11.11 0.82
C VAL A 159 3.04 -11.69 0.26
N ARG A 160 2.78 -12.99 0.44
CA ARG A 160 1.53 -13.62 -0.01
C ARG A 160 0.30 -13.02 0.68
N GLN A 161 0.36 -12.87 2.00
CA GLN A 161 -0.73 -12.26 2.78
C GLN A 161 -1.01 -10.82 2.35
N GLU A 162 0.03 -10.04 2.10
CA GLU A 162 -0.13 -8.66 1.62
C GLU A 162 -0.76 -8.61 0.22
N GLN A 163 -0.33 -9.48 -0.70
CA GLN A 163 -0.93 -9.59 -2.03
C GLN A 163 -2.40 -10.00 -1.98
N GLU A 164 -2.76 -10.93 -1.09
CA GLU A 164 -4.16 -11.32 -0.87
C GLU A 164 -4.99 -10.16 -0.33
N ARG A 165 -4.46 -9.43 0.67
CA ARG A 165 -5.11 -8.23 1.23
C ARG A 165 -5.35 -7.15 0.18
N LEU A 166 -4.35 -6.86 -0.66
CA LEU A 166 -4.48 -5.88 -1.74
C LEU A 166 -5.51 -6.31 -2.78
N ARG A 167 -5.56 -7.60 -3.14
CA ARG A 167 -6.58 -8.14 -4.05
C ARG A 167 -7.99 -8.04 -3.47
N GLU A 168 -8.15 -8.33 -2.18
CA GLU A 168 -9.43 -8.17 -1.49
C GLU A 168 -9.86 -6.71 -1.45
N GLN A 169 -8.95 -5.80 -1.11
CA GLN A 169 -9.22 -4.37 -1.10
C GLN A 169 -9.66 -3.86 -2.48
N GLN A 170 -8.96 -4.24 -3.56
CA GLN A 170 -9.34 -3.88 -4.93
C GLN A 170 -10.72 -4.41 -5.31
N ARG A 171 -11.08 -5.63 -4.88
CA ARG A 171 -12.43 -6.19 -5.09
C ARG A 171 -13.50 -5.41 -4.35
N LEU A 172 -13.24 -5.00 -3.11
CA LEU A 172 -14.17 -4.20 -2.32
C LEU A 172 -14.38 -2.80 -2.92
N GLU A 173 -13.31 -2.15 -3.37
CA GLU A 173 -13.36 -0.85 -4.02
C GLU A 173 -14.13 -0.92 -5.35
N ALA A 174 -13.87 -1.93 -6.17
CA ALA A 174 -14.62 -2.16 -7.41
C ALA A 174 -16.12 -2.38 -7.15
N ARG A 175 -16.48 -3.14 -6.11
CA ARG A 175 -17.87 -3.36 -5.72
C ARG A 175 -18.55 -2.06 -5.29
N LYS A 176 -17.89 -1.24 -4.48
CA LYS A 176 -18.41 0.07 -4.07
C LYS A 176 -18.65 0.99 -5.27
N ALA A 177 -17.72 1.03 -6.21
CA ALA A 177 -17.86 1.84 -7.42
C ALA A 177 -19.07 1.43 -8.27
N ILE A 178 -19.34 0.12 -8.40
CA ILE A 178 -20.52 -0.39 -9.10
C ILE A 178 -21.80 0.03 -8.36
N GLU A 179 -21.84 -0.14 -7.04
CA GLU A 179 -23.00 0.22 -6.23
C GLU A 179 -23.30 1.72 -6.28
N GLU A 180 -22.28 2.58 -6.21
CA GLU A 180 -22.41 4.03 -6.35
C GLU A 180 -22.93 4.42 -7.74
N ALA A 181 -22.42 3.80 -8.80
CA ALA A 181 -22.89 4.03 -10.16
C ALA A 181 -24.37 3.61 -10.34
N GLU A 182 -24.78 2.49 -9.75
CA GLU A 182 -26.16 2.03 -9.77
C GLU A 182 -27.08 2.99 -9.00
N ARG A 183 -26.68 3.41 -7.80
CA ARG A 183 -27.41 4.41 -7.01
C ARG A 183 -27.57 5.72 -7.77
N ALA A 184 -26.50 6.24 -8.39
CA ALA A 184 -26.55 7.45 -9.19
C ALA A 184 -27.49 7.29 -10.40
N ARG A 185 -27.47 6.14 -11.07
CA ARG A 185 -28.38 5.83 -12.19
C ARG A 185 -29.82 5.78 -11.73
N LEU A 186 -30.12 5.12 -10.61
CA LEU A 186 -31.47 5.03 -10.04
C LEU A 186 -31.98 6.41 -9.60
N GLU A 187 -31.13 7.22 -8.98
CA GLU A 187 -31.49 8.58 -8.57
C GLU A 187 -31.74 9.49 -9.78
N ALA A 188 -30.91 9.40 -10.82
CA ALA A 188 -31.11 10.12 -12.06
C ALA A 188 -32.42 9.69 -12.76
N ALA A 189 -32.71 8.39 -12.81
CA ALA A 189 -33.97 7.87 -13.34
C ALA A 189 -35.18 8.35 -12.51
N ARG A 190 -35.06 8.39 -11.18
CA ARG A 190 -36.10 8.93 -10.30
C ARG A 190 -36.35 10.40 -10.55
N ARG A 191 -35.30 11.23 -10.59
CA ARG A 191 -35.41 12.67 -10.89
C ARG A 191 -35.97 12.93 -12.29
N ALA A 192 -35.68 12.06 -13.25
CA ALA A 192 -36.27 12.15 -14.58
C ALA A 192 -37.76 11.80 -14.54
N TYR A 193 -38.14 10.72 -13.83
CA TYR A 193 -39.54 10.33 -13.65
C TYR A 193 -40.35 11.40 -12.91
N GLU A 194 -39.80 12.01 -11.86
CA GLU A 194 -40.44 13.10 -11.08
C GLU A 194 -40.81 14.32 -11.94
N LYS A 195 -40.15 14.51 -13.09
CA LYS A 195 -40.45 15.60 -14.03
C LYS A 195 -41.54 15.25 -15.04
N THR A 196 -41.91 13.97 -15.17
CA THR A 196 -42.92 13.52 -16.12
C THR A 196 -44.33 13.91 -15.70
N ASP A 197 -45.21 14.10 -16.67
CA ASP A 197 -46.62 14.37 -16.39
C ASP A 197 -47.31 13.18 -15.73
N ALA A 198 -46.88 11.94 -16.05
CA ALA A 198 -47.37 10.74 -15.37
C ALA A 198 -47.13 10.78 -13.85
N TYR A 199 -45.94 11.19 -13.42
CA TYR A 199 -45.64 11.37 -11.99
C TYR A 199 -46.49 12.47 -11.36
N LYS A 200 -46.63 13.62 -12.02
CA LYS A 200 -47.45 14.73 -11.51
C LYS A 200 -48.93 14.37 -11.39
N ALA A 201 -49.46 13.62 -12.35
CA ALA A 201 -50.80 13.05 -12.26
C ALA A 201 -50.91 12.09 -11.08
N GLU A 202 -49.96 11.18 -10.89
CA GLU A 202 -49.99 10.25 -9.74
C GLU A 202 -49.92 11.00 -8.39
N ARG A 203 -49.08 12.02 -8.27
CA ARG A 203 -48.99 12.86 -7.05
C ARG A 203 -50.29 13.61 -6.76
N ALA A 204 -50.95 14.15 -7.78
CA ALA A 204 -52.24 14.80 -7.62
C ALA A 204 -53.33 13.79 -7.22
N ARG A 205 -53.29 12.57 -7.76
CA ARG A 205 -54.17 11.47 -7.34
C ARG A 205 -53.93 11.08 -5.88
N GLU A 206 -52.69 10.88 -5.46
CA GLU A 206 -52.33 10.57 -4.07
C GLU A 206 -52.84 11.66 -3.13
N ALA A 207 -52.67 12.94 -3.47
CA ALA A 207 -53.17 14.05 -2.65
C ALA A 207 -54.71 14.03 -2.47
N ILE A 208 -55.47 13.63 -3.50
CA ILE A 208 -56.94 13.43 -3.39
C ILE A 208 -57.27 12.29 -2.43
N LEU A 209 -56.54 11.17 -2.50
CA LEU A 209 -56.75 10.01 -1.63
C LEU A 209 -56.35 10.30 -0.19
N ASP A 210 -55.26 11.04 0.02
CA ASP A 210 -54.83 11.52 1.33
C ASP A 210 -55.89 12.44 1.93
N CYS A 211 -56.43 13.40 1.15
CA CYS A 211 -57.53 14.24 1.59
C CYS A 211 -58.76 13.43 2.01
N ARG A 212 -59.11 12.34 1.27
CA ARG A 212 -60.19 11.43 1.67
C ARG A 212 -59.90 10.81 3.05
N ALA A 213 -58.70 10.27 3.24
CA ALA A 213 -58.30 9.62 4.49
C ALA A 213 -58.30 10.62 5.67
N THR A 214 -57.77 11.82 5.48
CA THR A 214 -57.78 12.90 6.47
C THR A 214 -59.22 13.29 6.85
N MET A 215 -60.11 13.48 5.87
CA MET A 215 -61.51 13.79 6.14
C MET A 215 -62.22 12.67 6.91
N ALA A 216 -61.93 11.40 6.61
CA ALA A 216 -62.48 10.26 7.33
C ALA A 216 -62.02 10.26 8.80
N ALA A 217 -60.71 10.39 9.04
CA ALA A 217 -60.14 10.45 10.39
C ALA A 217 -60.67 11.65 11.20
N ALA A 218 -60.82 12.82 10.55
CA ALA A 218 -61.40 14.00 11.19
C ALA A 218 -62.86 13.78 11.61
N ARG A 219 -63.67 13.13 10.75
CA ARG A 219 -65.06 12.77 11.09
C ARG A 219 -65.13 11.77 12.25
N GLU A 220 -64.24 10.78 12.26
CA GLU A 220 -64.13 9.82 13.37
C GLU A 220 -63.74 10.51 14.67
N SER A 221 -62.83 11.48 14.62
CA SER A 221 -62.43 12.28 15.78
C SER A 221 -63.59 13.09 16.36
N ILE A 222 -64.41 13.72 15.50
CA ILE A 222 -65.64 14.42 15.92
C ILE A 222 -66.63 13.43 16.55
N ALA A 223 -66.84 12.27 15.93
CA ALA A 223 -67.76 11.25 16.44
C ALA A 223 -67.28 10.68 17.79
N TRP A 224 -65.98 10.54 17.98
CA TRP A 224 -65.40 10.15 19.27
C TRP A 224 -65.60 11.25 20.33
N ASP A 225 -65.33 12.52 20.02
CA ASP A 225 -65.57 13.63 20.94
C ASP A 225 -67.05 13.77 21.33
N ASN A 226 -67.98 13.55 20.39
CA ASN A 226 -69.42 13.49 20.70
C ASN A 226 -69.71 12.46 21.79
N ARG A 227 -69.18 11.24 21.66
CA ARG A 227 -69.36 10.18 22.67
C ARG A 227 -68.76 10.54 24.03
N VAL A 228 -67.61 11.20 24.05
CA VAL A 228 -66.99 11.67 25.29
C VAL A 228 -67.83 12.77 25.94
N ALA A 229 -68.32 13.72 25.16
CA ALA A 229 -69.19 14.79 25.64
C ALA A 229 -70.51 14.24 26.21
N ASP A 230 -71.13 13.25 25.55
CA ASP A 230 -72.36 12.61 26.02
C ASP A 230 -72.18 11.93 27.39
N ILE A 231 -70.99 11.38 27.68
CA ILE A 231 -70.68 10.70 28.94
C ILE A 231 -70.23 11.68 30.03
N SER A 232 -69.36 12.63 29.67
CA SER A 232 -68.66 13.49 30.64
C SER A 232 -69.27 14.88 30.81
N GLY A 233 -70.15 15.30 29.90
CA GLY A 233 -70.66 16.68 29.82
C GLY A 233 -69.63 17.70 29.31
N TYR A 234 -68.42 17.28 28.97
CA TYR A 234 -67.34 18.16 28.49
C TYR A 234 -67.12 18.03 26.98
N GLU A 235 -67.16 19.16 26.27
CA GLU A 235 -66.87 19.24 24.84
C GLU A 235 -65.45 19.77 24.58
N ASN A 236 -64.64 19.02 23.82
CA ASN A 236 -63.33 19.51 23.40
C ASN A 236 -63.44 20.33 22.12
N ARG A 237 -63.71 21.63 22.27
CA ARG A 237 -63.82 22.59 21.16
C ARG A 237 -62.56 22.67 20.29
N TRP A 238 -61.38 22.38 20.83
CA TRP A 238 -60.13 22.40 20.07
C TRP A 238 -60.08 21.23 19.07
N ILE A 239 -60.41 20.01 19.51
CA ILE A 239 -60.48 18.83 18.64
C ILE A 239 -61.50 19.05 17.50
N ARG A 240 -62.69 19.55 17.85
CA ARG A 240 -63.73 19.86 16.85
C ARG A 240 -63.28 20.89 15.84
N ARG A 241 -62.66 21.98 16.28
CA ARG A 241 -62.15 23.01 15.39
C ARG A 241 -61.05 22.46 14.49
N ARG A 242 -60.12 21.66 15.02
CA ARG A 242 -59.04 21.07 14.23
C ARG A 242 -59.60 20.13 13.16
N ALA A 243 -60.47 19.20 13.54
CA ALA A 243 -61.11 18.28 12.62
C ALA A 243 -61.96 19.01 11.55
N ALA A 244 -62.70 20.05 11.93
CA ALA A 244 -63.46 20.87 10.98
C ALA A 244 -62.53 21.59 9.98
N VAL A 245 -61.41 22.14 10.45
CA VAL A 245 -60.40 22.76 9.57
C VAL A 245 -59.83 21.74 8.60
N ASP A 246 -59.44 20.56 9.08
CA ASP A 246 -58.88 19.49 8.23
C ASP A 246 -59.90 19.06 7.15
N ILE A 247 -61.18 18.96 7.50
CA ILE A 247 -62.26 18.63 6.55
C ILE A 247 -62.42 19.73 5.49
N VAL A 248 -62.56 20.99 5.92
CA VAL A 248 -62.78 22.14 5.01
C VAL A 248 -61.58 22.32 4.08
N GLN A 249 -60.36 22.27 4.61
CA GLN A 249 -59.15 22.37 3.80
C GLN A 249 -59.08 21.28 2.73
N CYS A 250 -59.40 20.03 3.08
CA CYS A 250 -59.44 18.96 2.09
C CYS A 250 -60.53 19.18 1.04
N GLN A 251 -61.72 19.63 1.44
CA GLN A 251 -62.81 19.95 0.50
C GLN A 251 -62.41 21.06 -0.48
N ASP A 252 -61.67 22.07 -0.02
CA ASP A 252 -61.19 23.17 -0.85
C ASP A 252 -60.04 22.76 -1.79
N LEU A 253 -59.17 21.85 -1.35
CA LEU A 253 -57.99 21.40 -2.11
C LEU A 253 -58.30 20.32 -3.15
N ILE A 254 -59.27 19.44 -2.91
CA ILE A 254 -59.64 18.36 -3.83
C ILE A 254 -59.94 18.86 -5.26
N PRO A 255 -60.71 19.96 -5.47
CA PRO A 255 -60.94 20.52 -6.80
C PRO A 255 -59.65 21.01 -7.49
N GLN A 256 -58.69 21.52 -6.72
CA GLN A 256 -57.39 21.91 -7.27
C GLN A 256 -56.60 20.68 -7.71
N TYR A 257 -56.45 19.68 -6.83
CA TYR A 257 -55.73 18.44 -7.18
C TYR A 257 -56.42 17.69 -8.32
N TRP A 258 -57.74 17.73 -8.41
CA TRP A 258 -58.47 17.14 -9.55
C TRP A 258 -58.14 17.84 -10.87
N ARG A 259 -58.08 19.18 -10.88
CA ARG A 259 -57.66 19.94 -12.06
C ARG A 259 -56.23 19.61 -12.46
N GLU A 260 -55.31 19.55 -11.49
CA GLU A 260 -53.91 19.17 -11.73
C GLU A 260 -53.81 17.73 -12.28
N TYR A 261 -54.52 16.77 -11.68
CA TYR A 261 -54.60 15.38 -12.15
C TYR A 261 -55.04 15.31 -13.62
N LYS A 262 -56.11 16.03 -14.00
CA LYS A 262 -56.61 16.07 -15.38
C LYS A 262 -55.65 16.79 -16.31
N GLN A 263 -55.05 17.88 -15.88
CA GLN A 263 -54.07 18.66 -16.65
C GLN A 263 -52.87 17.80 -17.06
N TYR A 264 -52.40 16.92 -16.17
CA TYR A 264 -51.25 16.03 -16.43
C TYR A 264 -51.63 14.68 -17.06
N GLY A 265 -52.81 14.58 -17.68
CA GLY A 265 -53.22 13.40 -18.45
C GLY A 265 -53.88 12.28 -17.64
N GLY A 266 -54.36 12.58 -16.43
CA GLY A 266 -55.13 11.67 -15.59
C GLY A 266 -56.36 11.10 -16.31
N LYS A 267 -56.51 9.78 -16.29
CA LYS A 267 -57.50 9.04 -17.10
C LYS A 267 -58.86 8.85 -16.42
N ALA A 268 -58.94 8.95 -15.10
CA ALA A 268 -60.21 8.86 -14.39
C ALA A 268 -61.20 9.92 -14.90
N ARG A 269 -62.47 9.53 -15.07
CA ARG A 269 -63.57 10.37 -15.54
C ARG A 269 -64.19 11.17 -14.41
N SER A 270 -64.10 10.65 -13.19
CA SER A 270 -64.57 11.33 -11.98
C SER A 270 -63.60 11.06 -10.82
N ILE A 271 -63.70 11.90 -9.77
CA ILE A 271 -62.91 11.74 -8.54
C ILE A 271 -63.20 10.37 -7.90
N GLY A 272 -64.46 9.89 -7.96
CA GLY A 272 -64.85 8.57 -7.43
C GLY A 272 -64.13 7.38 -8.06
N GLU A 273 -63.77 7.48 -9.35
CA GLU A 273 -63.01 6.41 -10.05
C GLU A 273 -61.56 6.28 -9.55
N LEU A 274 -61.03 7.25 -8.79
CA LEU A 274 -59.71 7.14 -8.15
C LEU A 274 -59.73 6.25 -6.91
N GLY A 275 -60.90 5.80 -6.47
CA GLY A 275 -61.10 5.26 -5.13
C GLY A 275 -61.29 6.37 -4.10
N TYR A 276 -61.99 7.45 -4.47
CA TYR A 276 -62.48 8.48 -3.54
C TYR A 276 -63.80 8.07 -2.88
#